data_AF-A0A8T2N9C8-F1
#
_entry.id   AF-A0A8T2N9C8-F1
#
_cell.length_a   1.000
_cell.length_b   1.000
_cell.length_c   1.000
_cell.angle_alpha   90.00
_cell.angle_beta   90.00
_cell.angle_gamma   90.00
#
_symmetry.space_group_name_H-M   'P 1'
#
loop_
_entity.id
_entity.type
_entity.pdbx_description
1 polymer ?
#
loop_
_entity_poly.entity_id
_entity_poly.type
_entity_poly.pdbx_seq_one_letter_code
_entity_poly.pdbx_strand_id
1 'polypeptide(L)'
;MTNFATDIEQGRRRRLSSSTSIESPEVSPSAEARVLVINTGGTIGMMYHNNVLCPEPNAFVKALRKLPILHDELYAQQTRLYDYYGPQENTLVLP
;
A
#
# COMPACT_ATOMS: atom_id res chain seq x y z
N MET A 1 -42.00 -38.71 5.50
CA MET A 1 -42.58 -37.56 6.24
C MET A 1 -41.54 -37.08 7.24
N THR A 2 -41.06 -35.86 7.01
CA THR A 2 -40.37 -34.91 7.92
C THR A 2 -39.22 -35.37 8.82
N ASN A 3 -38.02 -34.85 8.49
CA ASN A 3 -36.92 -34.60 9.41
C ASN A 3 -37.35 -33.58 10.49
N PHE A 4 -36.91 -33.77 11.73
CA PHE A 4 -36.70 -32.68 12.67
C PHE A 4 -35.33 -32.83 13.31
N ALA A 5 -34.51 -31.79 13.12
CA ALA A 5 -33.21 -31.61 13.72
C ALA A 5 -33.36 -31.17 15.19
N THR A 6 -32.42 -31.60 16.03
CA THR A 6 -32.15 -30.95 17.31
C THR A 6 -30.64 -30.74 17.43
N ASP A 7 -30.23 -29.48 17.28
CA ASP A 7 -28.91 -28.96 17.59
C ASP A 7 -28.58 -29.18 19.08
N ILE A 8 -27.39 -29.74 19.34
CA ILE A 8 -26.69 -29.53 20.60
C ILE A 8 -25.33 -28.93 20.27
N GLU A 9 -25.26 -27.62 20.51
CA GLU A 9 -24.09 -26.73 20.49
C GLU A 9 -22.83 -27.38 21.08
N GLN A 10 -21.89 -27.75 20.21
CA GLN A 10 -20.52 -28.01 20.62
C GLN A 10 -19.80 -26.67 20.83
N GLY A 11 -19.65 -26.32 22.11
CA GLY A 11 -18.90 -25.16 22.58
C GLY A 11 -17.61 -24.97 21.79
N ARG A 12 -17.59 -23.91 20.98
CA ARG A 12 -16.51 -23.57 20.06
C ARG A 12 -15.29 -23.14 20.86
N ARG A 13 -14.46 -24.12 21.23
CA ARG A 13 -13.19 -23.96 21.92
C ARG A 13 -12.34 -22.99 21.10
N ARG A 14 -12.14 -21.76 21.60
CA ARG A 14 -11.29 -20.75 20.96
C ARG A 14 -9.87 -21.31 20.86
N ARG A 15 -9.52 -21.80 19.68
CA ARG A 15 -8.15 -22.17 19.34
C ARG A 15 -7.39 -20.86 19.16
N LEU A 16 -6.73 -20.41 20.24
CA LEU A 16 -5.73 -19.37 20.16
C LEU A 16 -4.66 -19.87 19.21
N SER A 17 -4.55 -19.25 18.04
CA SER A 17 -3.43 -19.46 17.14
C SER A 17 -2.16 -19.11 17.90
N SER A 18 -1.30 -20.10 18.10
CA SER A 18 0.08 -19.91 18.55
C SER A 18 0.71 -18.80 17.73
N SER A 19 1.27 -17.81 18.40
CA SER A 19 2.12 -16.78 17.82
C SER A 19 3.26 -17.44 17.06
N THR A 20 3.07 -17.67 15.76
CA THR A 20 4.20 -17.70 14.83
C THR A 20 4.77 -16.30 14.86
N SER A 21 5.81 -16.13 15.68
CA SER A 21 6.78 -15.06 15.52
C SER A 21 7.10 -15.03 14.03
N ILE A 22 6.70 -13.97 13.34
CA ILE A 22 7.13 -13.75 11.97
C ILE A 22 8.65 -13.61 12.09
N GLU A 23 9.38 -14.68 11.76
CA GLU A 23 10.78 -14.55 11.39
C GLU A 23 10.81 -13.47 10.32
N SER A 24 11.44 -12.35 10.66
CA SER A 24 11.72 -11.31 9.69
C SER A 24 12.46 -12.02 8.55
N PRO A 25 11.90 -12.05 7.33
CA PRO A 25 12.63 -12.65 6.23
C PRO A 25 13.99 -11.95 6.18
N GLU A 26 15.08 -12.70 6.09
CA GLU A 26 16.37 -12.14 5.72
C GLU A 26 16.16 -11.50 4.34
N VAL A 27 15.91 -10.20 4.35
CA VAL A 27 15.73 -9.39 3.15
C VAL A 27 17.11 -9.39 2.49
N SER A 28 17.25 -10.15 1.40
CA SER A 28 18.46 -10.04 0.59
C SER A 28 18.60 -8.57 0.19
N PRO A 29 19.82 -8.01 0.06
CA PRO A 29 20.02 -6.61 -0.34
C PRO A 29 19.36 -6.21 -1.67
N SER A 30 18.85 -7.20 -2.41
CA SER A 30 18.13 -7.11 -3.67
C SER A 30 16.61 -7.37 -3.57
N ALA A 31 16.07 -7.59 -2.36
CA ALA A 31 14.65 -7.85 -2.17
C ALA A 31 13.88 -6.52 -2.10
N GLU A 32 13.16 -6.21 -3.17
CA GLU A 32 12.25 -5.08 -3.27
C GLU A 32 10.90 -5.41 -2.63
N ALA A 33 10.36 -4.49 -1.84
CA ALA A 33 8.99 -4.55 -1.34
C ALA A 33 8.08 -3.64 -2.17
N ARG A 34 6.85 -4.08 -2.45
CA ARG A 34 5.85 -3.30 -3.18
C ARG A 34 4.68 -2.97 -2.27
N VAL A 35 4.32 -1.69 -2.24
CA VAL A 35 3.22 -1.19 -1.41
C VAL A 35 2.22 -0.46 -2.30
N LEU A 36 0.93 -0.73 -2.10
CA LEU A 36 -0.15 0.04 -2.71
C LEU A 36 -0.56 1.17 -1.77
N VAL A 37 -0.37 2.41 -2.22
CA VAL A 37 -0.82 3.59 -1.48
C VAL A 37 -2.15 4.07 -2.08
N ILE A 38 -3.19 4.09 -1.26
CA ILE A 38 -4.52 4.59 -1.64
C ILE A 38 -4.73 5.94 -0.98
N ASN A 39 -4.59 7.02 -1.75
CA ASN A 39 -4.96 8.36 -1.29
C ASN A 39 -6.45 8.59 -1.56
N THR A 40 -7.28 8.53 -0.52
CA THR A 40 -8.73 8.78 -0.60
C THR A 40 -9.11 10.25 -0.50
N GLY A 41 -8.13 11.16 -0.39
CA GLY A 41 -8.33 12.61 -0.28
C GLY A 41 -7.94 13.16 1.09
N GLY A 42 -8.70 14.15 1.56
CA GLY A 42 -8.34 14.97 2.71
C GLY A 42 -7.28 16.03 2.37
N THR A 43 -6.97 16.89 3.34
CA THR A 43 -6.17 18.11 3.13
C THR A 43 -4.78 17.83 2.56
N ILE A 44 -4.18 16.67 2.84
CA ILE A 44 -2.82 16.31 2.38
C ILE A 44 -2.67 16.25 0.85
N GLY A 45 -3.76 15.96 0.14
CA GLY A 45 -3.79 15.87 -1.33
C GLY A 45 -4.47 17.05 -2.01
N MET A 46 -4.79 18.11 -1.27
CA MET A 46 -5.50 19.28 -1.81
C MET A 46 -4.52 20.35 -2.29
N MET A 47 -4.96 21.11 -3.29
CA MET A 47 -4.23 22.24 -3.87
C MET A 47 -5.07 23.50 -3.70
N TYR A 48 -4.41 24.67 -3.73
CA TYR A 48 -5.13 25.94 -3.75
C TYR A 48 -5.68 26.23 -5.14
N HIS A 49 -6.98 26.48 -5.22
CA HIS A 49 -7.65 26.99 -6.41
C HIS A 49 -8.54 28.16 -5.97
N ASN A 50 -8.31 29.36 -6.52
CA ASN A 50 -9.03 30.58 -6.12
C ASN A 50 -9.06 30.83 -4.59
N ASN A 51 -7.89 30.68 -3.94
CA ASN A 51 -7.70 30.88 -2.49
C ASN A 51 -8.46 29.92 -1.57
N VAL A 52 -9.05 28.84 -2.11
CA VAL A 52 -9.61 27.74 -1.32
C VAL A 52 -8.88 26.44 -1.61
N LEU A 53 -8.85 25.52 -0.64
CA LEU A 53 -8.32 24.19 -0.87
C LEU A 53 -9.37 23.34 -1.61
N CYS A 54 -8.97 22.72 -2.71
CA CYS A 54 -9.78 21.73 -3.42
C CYS A 54 -8.97 20.46 -3.75
N PRO A 55 -9.60 19.29 -3.87
CA PRO A 55 -8.93 18.09 -4.35
C PRO A 55 -8.45 18.31 -5.79
N GLU A 56 -7.21 17.92 -6.09
CA GLU A 56 -6.67 17.93 -7.45
C GLU A 56 -6.15 16.53 -7.83
N PRO A 57 -6.64 15.92 -8.93
CA PRO A 57 -6.21 14.60 -9.36
C PRO A 57 -4.69 14.52 -9.57
N ASN A 58 -4.07 13.48 -9.01
CA ASN A 58 -2.64 13.19 -9.14
C ASN A 58 -1.69 14.29 -8.63
N ALA A 59 -2.18 15.37 -8.02
CA ALA A 59 -1.32 16.42 -7.47
C ALA A 59 -0.42 15.88 -6.34
N PHE A 60 -0.97 15.00 -5.49
CA PHE A 60 -0.23 14.36 -4.41
C PHE A 60 0.98 13.58 -4.92
N VAL A 61 0.79 12.61 -5.83
CA VAL A 61 1.91 11.81 -6.38
C VAL A 61 2.92 12.67 -7.14
N LYS A 62 2.46 13.68 -7.90
CA LYS A 62 3.33 14.65 -8.57
C LYS A 62 4.18 15.46 -7.60
N ALA A 63 3.65 15.80 -6.42
CA ALA A 63 4.39 16.48 -5.38
C ALA A 63 5.43 15.56 -4.74
N LEU A 64 5.05 14.31 -4.39
CA LEU A 64 5.95 13.34 -3.77
C LEU A 64 7.16 13.02 -4.66
N ARG A 65 6.99 12.94 -5.99
CA ARG A 65 8.10 12.71 -6.94
C ARG A 65 9.21 13.75 -6.87
N LYS A 66 8.89 14.98 -6.48
CA LYS A 66 9.86 16.08 -6.42
C LYS A 66 10.69 16.04 -5.13
N LEU A 67 10.37 15.15 -4.20
CA LEU A 67 11.01 15.04 -2.89
C LEU A 67 11.99 13.85 -2.93
N PRO A 68 13.32 14.09 -2.93
CA PRO A 68 14.31 12.99 -3.00
C PRO A 68 14.19 11.97 -1.86
N ILE A 69 13.69 12.40 -0.69
CA ILE A 69 13.43 11.53 0.45
C ILE A 69 12.28 10.53 0.22
N LEU A 70 11.45 10.76 -0.79
CA LEU A 70 10.29 9.93 -1.14
C LEU A 70 10.34 9.44 -2.59
N HIS A 71 11.38 9.81 -3.34
CA HIS A 71 11.56 9.33 -4.69
C HIS A 71 13.04 9.30 -5.11
N ASP A 72 13.60 8.09 -5.21
CA ASP A 72 14.90 7.86 -5.82
C ASP A 72 14.76 7.69 -7.34
N GLU A 73 14.90 8.79 -8.06
CA GLU A 73 14.83 8.82 -9.52
C GLU A 73 16.03 8.10 -10.17
N LEU A 74 17.22 8.19 -9.56
CA LEU A 74 18.43 7.59 -10.11
C LEU A 74 18.32 6.06 -10.07
N TYR A 75 17.94 5.52 -8.92
CA TYR A 75 17.73 4.08 -8.77
C TYR A 75 16.66 3.59 -9.73
N ALA A 76 15.52 4.30 -9.84
CA ALA A 76 14.43 3.95 -10.76
C ALA A 76 14.87 3.86 -12.22
N GLN A 77 15.71 4.80 -12.68
CA GLN A 77 16.24 4.83 -14.05
C GLN A 77 17.26 3.71 -14.28
N GLN A 78 18.20 3.49 -13.35
CA GLN A 78 19.24 2.47 -13.47
C GLN A 78 18.66 1.05 -13.52
N THR A 79 17.62 0.80 -12.74
CA THR A 79 16.95 -0.50 -12.64
C THR A 79 15.83 -0.68 -13.68
N ARG A 80 15.45 0.41 -14.38
CA ARG A 80 14.32 0.44 -15.32
C ARG A 80 13.00 0.01 -14.69
N LEU A 81 12.78 0.30 -13.40
CA LEU A 81 11.59 -0.14 -12.65
C LEU A 81 10.27 0.30 -13.28
N TYR A 82 10.27 1.46 -13.95
CA TYR A 82 9.11 1.98 -14.66
C TYR A 82 8.63 1.08 -15.80
N ASP A 83 9.54 0.35 -16.43
CA ASP A 83 9.19 -0.53 -17.55
C ASP A 83 8.41 -1.77 -17.06
N TYR A 84 8.58 -2.14 -15.79
CA TYR A 84 8.02 -3.37 -15.22
C TYR A 84 6.80 -3.15 -14.34
N TYR A 85 6.76 -2.05 -13.58
CA TYR A 85 5.78 -1.89 -12.49
C TYR A 85 4.67 -0.87 -12.75
N GLY A 86 4.64 -0.25 -13.92
CA GLY A 86 3.53 0.57 -14.38
C GLY A 86 3.93 2.00 -14.73
N PRO A 87 2.95 2.83 -15.13
CA PRO A 87 3.21 4.17 -15.64
C PRO A 87 4.05 5.00 -14.67
N GLN A 88 5.05 5.69 -15.23
CA GLN A 88 5.91 6.62 -14.49
C GLN A 88 5.13 7.68 -13.73
N GLU A 89 3.87 7.93 -14.04
CA GLU A 89 3.07 8.95 -13.38
C GLU A 89 2.59 8.51 -11.99
N ASN A 90 2.40 7.20 -11.77
CA ASN A 90 1.77 6.64 -10.55
C ASN A 90 2.71 5.82 -9.66
N THR A 91 3.92 5.47 -10.13
CA THR A 91 4.89 4.66 -9.36
C THR A 91 5.94 5.51 -8.65
N LEU A 92 6.02 5.45 -7.32
CA LEU A 92 7.14 6.01 -6.56
C LEU A 92 8.14 4.90 -6.22
N VAL A 93 9.42 5.24 -6.31
CA VAL A 93 10.55 4.39 -5.90
C VAL A 93 11.16 5.03 -4.68
N LEU A 94 11.06 4.37 -3.52
CA LEU A 94 11.57 4.91 -2.27
C LEU A 94 13.07 4.58 -2.12
N PRO A 95 13.88 5.46 -1.48
CA PRO A 95 15.27 5.18 -1.15
C PRO A 95 15.45 3.99 -0.18
#